data_AF-A0A955P7K5-F1
#
_entry.id   AF-A0A955P7K5-F1
#
_cell.length_a   1.000
_cell.length_b   1.000
_cell.length_c   1.000
_cell.angle_alpha   90.00
_cell.angle_beta   90.00
_cell.angle_gamma   90.00
#
_symmetry.space_group_name_H-M   'P 1'
#
loop_
_entity.id
_entity.type
_entity.pdbx_description
1 polymer ?
#
loop_
_entity_poly.entity_id
_entity_poly.type
_entity_poly.pdbx_seq_one_letter_code
_entity_poly.pdbx_strand_id
1 'polypeptide(L)'
;LLEKDLVHGMAHITGGGIPGNLSRSIPEGLCAQVHLNSWPIPPLFSLLAERTGAPTDELYKTFNMGIGFILCVAADMADEILGRLNTPEVPAWLIGEVTAGEDGREKVRLVG
;
A
#
# COMPACT_ATOMS: atom_id res chain seq x y z
N LEU A 1 -16.72 2.15 -9.01
CA LEU A 1 -15.74 1.04 -8.86
C LEU A 1 -16.38 -0.16 -8.19
N LEU A 2 -16.95 0.03 -6.99
CA LEU A 2 -17.58 -1.05 -6.22
C LEU A 2 -18.82 -1.66 -6.89
N GLU A 3 -19.71 -0.85 -7.46
CA GLU A 3 -20.89 -1.35 -8.20
C GLU A 3 -20.54 -2.19 -9.44
N LYS A 4 -19.28 -2.14 -9.88
CA LYS A 4 -18.78 -2.87 -11.05
C LYS A 4 -17.87 -4.04 -10.66
N ASP A 5 -17.78 -4.37 -9.36
CA ASP A 5 -16.91 -5.42 -8.81
C ASP A 5 -15.44 -5.36 -9.26
N LEU A 6 -14.93 -4.14 -9.53
CA LEU A 6 -13.56 -3.93 -10.04
C LEU A 6 -12.49 -3.97 -8.94
N VAL A 7 -12.90 -4.09 -7.67
CA VAL A 7 -12.01 -4.04 -6.51
C VAL A 7 -12.05 -5.39 -5.81
N HIS A 8 -10.90 -6.08 -5.79
CA HIS A 8 -10.74 -7.38 -5.15
C HIS A 8 -10.46 -7.27 -3.65
N GLY A 9 -9.88 -6.15 -3.23
CA GLY A 9 -9.51 -5.91 -1.83
C GLY A 9 -9.25 -4.45 -1.56
N MET A 10 -9.37 -4.05 -0.31
CA MET A 10 -9.17 -2.66 0.13
C MET A 10 -8.54 -2.62 1.50
N ALA A 11 -7.70 -1.63 1.77
CA ALA A 11 -7.13 -1.41 3.08
C ALA A 11 -7.08 0.08 3.44
N HIS A 12 -7.71 0.44 4.57
CA HIS A 12 -7.53 1.75 5.18
C HIS A 12 -6.30 1.73 6.08
N ILE A 13 -5.32 2.59 5.81
CA ILE A 13 -4.03 2.56 6.48
C ILE A 13 -4.06 3.47 7.70
N THR A 14 -4.09 2.84 8.88
CA THR A 14 -4.19 3.51 10.17
C THR A 14 -3.07 3.02 11.10
N GLY A 15 -3.37 2.72 12.37
CA GLY A 15 -2.40 2.11 13.27
C GLY A 15 -1.93 0.75 12.73
N GLY A 16 -0.62 0.46 12.86
CA GLY A 16 0.01 -0.73 12.27
C GLY A 16 0.50 -0.55 10.82
N GLY A 17 0.38 0.67 10.28
CA GLY A 17 0.99 1.05 9.00
C GLY A 17 0.54 0.21 7.81
N ILE A 18 1.32 0.22 6.73
CA ILE A 18 0.94 -0.48 5.49
C ILE A 18 0.90 -2.00 5.71
N PRO A 19 1.94 -2.68 6.24
CA PRO A 19 1.94 -4.13 6.38
C PRO A 19 0.82 -4.64 7.30
N GLY A 20 0.55 -3.96 8.41
CA GLY A 20 -0.44 -4.39 9.40
C GLY A 20 -1.89 -4.23 8.94
N ASN A 21 -2.16 -3.28 8.03
CA ASN A 21 -3.50 -3.05 7.49
C ASN A 21 -3.72 -3.82 6.19
N LEU A 22 -2.77 -3.79 5.25
CA LEU A 22 -2.92 -4.44 3.95
C LEU A 22 -2.98 -5.96 4.04
N SER A 23 -2.22 -6.58 4.94
CA SER A 23 -2.19 -8.05 5.13
C SER A 23 -3.56 -8.67 5.43
N ARG A 24 -4.49 -7.89 5.99
CA ARG A 24 -5.86 -8.34 6.31
C ARG A 24 -6.71 -8.56 5.07
N SER A 25 -6.34 -7.91 3.96
CA SER A 25 -7.03 -7.97 2.68
C SER A 25 -6.36 -8.92 1.69
N ILE A 26 -5.22 -9.53 2.07
CA ILE A 26 -4.48 -10.49 1.25
C ILE A 26 -4.82 -11.92 1.69
N PRO A 27 -5.39 -12.76 0.79
CA PRO A 27 -5.66 -14.17 1.06
C PRO A 27 -4.40 -14.98 1.38
N GLU A 28 -4.58 -16.15 1.99
CA GLU A 28 -3.50 -17.12 2.14
C GLU A 28 -2.92 -17.54 0.78
N GLY A 29 -1.61 -17.75 0.72
CA GLY A 29 -0.91 -18.12 -0.52
C GLY A 29 -0.61 -16.95 -1.46
N LEU A 30 -0.93 -15.71 -1.08
CA LEU A 30 -0.61 -14.49 -1.83
C LEU A 30 0.26 -13.54 -1.01
N CYS A 31 1.01 -12.69 -1.71
CA CYS A 31 1.86 -11.65 -1.14
C CYS A 31 1.70 -10.33 -1.89
N ALA A 32 1.38 -9.25 -1.17
CA ALA A 32 1.43 -7.90 -1.73
C ALA A 32 2.85 -7.35 -1.64
N GLN A 33 3.48 -7.09 -2.78
CA GLN A 33 4.75 -6.38 -2.87
C GLN A 33 4.48 -4.89 -3.02
N VAL A 34 4.90 -4.09 -2.03
CA VAL A 34 4.69 -2.64 -2.00
C VAL A 34 6.00 -1.94 -2.29
N HIS A 35 6.04 -1.14 -3.36
CA HIS A 35 7.24 -0.47 -3.85
C HIS A 35 7.44 0.88 -3.15
N LEU A 36 8.41 1.01 -2.25
CA LEU A 36 8.57 2.18 -1.37
C LEU A 36 8.85 3.50 -2.10
N ASN A 37 9.33 3.43 -3.34
CA ASN A 37 9.70 4.61 -4.16
C ASN A 37 8.65 4.95 -5.23
N SER A 38 7.42 4.45 -5.10
CA SER A 38 6.36 4.60 -6.10
C SER A 38 5.41 5.79 -5.86
N TRP A 39 5.56 6.49 -4.74
CA TRP A 39 4.85 7.74 -4.44
C TRP A 39 5.75 8.74 -3.71
N PRO A 40 5.44 10.04 -3.75
CA PRO A 40 6.14 11.04 -2.96
C PRO A 40 5.75 10.91 -1.47
N ILE A 41 6.71 10.56 -0.63
CA ILE A 41 6.51 10.54 0.83
C ILE A 41 6.40 11.99 1.34
N PRO A 42 5.34 12.37 2.06
CA PRO A 42 5.22 13.73 2.60
C PRO A 42 6.40 14.10 3.52
N PRO A 43 6.95 15.33 3.43
CA PRO A 43 8.14 15.75 4.20
C PRO A 43 8.02 15.57 5.72
N LEU A 44 6.79 15.56 6.25
CA LEU A 44 6.52 15.27 7.65
C LEU A 44 7.12 13.93 8.10
N PHE A 45 7.07 12.89 7.26
CA PHE A 45 7.59 11.57 7.63
C PHE A 45 9.12 11.53 7.66
N SER A 46 9.79 12.33 6.83
CA SER A 46 11.24 12.52 6.91
C SER A 46 11.63 13.18 8.25
N LEU A 47 10.87 14.18 8.69
CA LEU A 47 11.07 14.80 10.00
C LEU A 47 10.82 13.80 11.14
N LEU A 48 9.77 12.98 11.05
CA LEU A 48 9.50 11.94 12.05
C LEU A 48 10.61 10.88 12.09
N ALA A 49 11.13 10.46 10.93
CA ALA A 49 12.25 9.52 10.85
C ALA A 49 13.48 10.07 11.56
N GLU A 50 13.87 11.32 11.28
CA GLU A 50 15.00 11.98 11.92
C GLU A 50 14.81 12.09 13.44
N ARG A 51 13.60 12.46 13.89
CA ARG A 51 13.31 12.67 15.31
C ARG A 51 13.23 11.38 16.11
N THR A 52 12.77 10.30 15.50
CA THR A 52 12.62 9.00 16.17
C THR A 52 13.89 8.16 16.09
N GLY A 53 14.71 8.34 15.04
CA GLY A 53 15.84 7.47 14.74
C GLY A 53 15.42 6.04 14.37
N ALA A 54 14.13 5.83 14.10
CA ALA A 54 13.59 4.50 13.81
C ALA A 54 14.03 4.03 12.41
N PRO A 55 14.34 2.73 12.24
CA PRO A 55 14.53 2.12 10.94
C PRO A 55 13.33 2.35 10.01
N THR A 56 13.58 2.41 8.71
CA THR A 56 12.54 2.64 7.69
C THR A 56 11.41 1.62 7.79
N ASP A 57 11.71 0.34 7.98
CA ASP A 57 10.70 -0.71 8.07
C ASP A 57 9.78 -0.54 9.29
N GLU A 58 10.31 -0.06 10.43
CA GLU A 58 9.52 0.27 11.61
C GLU A 58 8.60 1.46 11.36
N LEU A 59 9.06 2.48 10.63
CA LEU A 59 8.22 3.61 10.24
C LEU A 59 7.03 3.15 9.39
N TYR A 60 7.25 2.25 8.44
CA TYR A 60 6.18 1.67 7.60
C TYR A 60 5.22 0.75 8.35
N LYS A 61 5.65 0.14 9.46
CA LYS A 61 4.80 -0.64 10.38
C LYS A 61 4.03 0.23 11.37
N THR A 62 4.35 1.53 11.46
CA THR A 62 3.78 2.44 12.45
C THR A 62 2.88 3.49 11.81
N PHE A 63 3.38 4.13 10.76
CA PHE A 63 2.73 5.25 10.08
C PHE A 63 2.19 4.84 8.72
N ASN A 64 1.32 5.68 8.16
CA ASN A 64 0.77 5.48 6.83
C ASN A 64 1.72 5.89 5.69
N MET A 65 2.80 6.62 6.02
CA MET A 65 3.84 7.07 5.08
C MET A 65 3.30 7.83 3.86
N GLY A 66 2.15 8.49 4.00
CA GLY A 66 1.48 9.26 2.93
C GLY A 66 0.38 8.50 2.19
N ILE A 67 0.20 7.20 2.44
CA ILE A 67 -0.85 6.39 1.81
C ILE A 67 -1.99 6.18 2.81
N GLY A 68 -3.11 6.87 2.62
CA GLY A 68 -4.29 6.69 3.46
C GLY A 68 -5.09 5.43 3.13
N PHE A 69 -5.12 5.01 1.87
CA PHE A 69 -5.96 3.91 1.42
C PHE A 69 -5.28 3.15 0.26
N ILE A 70 -5.47 1.83 0.22
CA ILE A 70 -4.96 0.95 -0.85
C ILE A 70 -6.13 0.17 -1.44
N LEU A 71 -6.17 0.08 -2.78
CA LEU A 71 -7.09 -0.77 -3.52
C LEU A 71 -6.30 -1.87 -4.24
N CYS A 72 -6.75 -3.11 -4.10
CA CYS A 72 -6.28 -4.24 -4.89
C CYS A 72 -7.29 -4.48 -6.03
N VAL A 73 -6.80 -4.44 -7.27
CA VAL A 73 -7.62 -4.51 -8.48
C VAL A 73 -7.01 -5.51 -9.47
N ALA A 74 -7.72 -5.83 -10.55
CA ALA A 74 -7.14 -6.61 -11.63
C ALA A 74 -6.00 -5.85 -12.31
N ALA A 75 -4.91 -6.53 -12.66
CA ALA A 75 -3.70 -5.90 -13.19
C ALA A 75 -3.94 -5.18 -14.52
N ASP A 76 -4.79 -5.74 -15.38
CA ASP A 76 -5.21 -5.16 -16.67
C ASP A 76 -6.13 -3.94 -16.51
N MET A 77 -6.73 -3.75 -15.33
CA MET A 77 -7.59 -2.61 -15.01
C MET A 77 -6.88 -1.52 -14.20
N ALA A 78 -5.65 -1.76 -13.75
CA ALA A 78 -4.95 -0.89 -12.81
C ALA A 78 -4.80 0.54 -13.35
N ASP A 79 -4.35 0.70 -14.60
CA ASP A 79 -4.15 2.01 -15.23
C ASP A 79 -5.47 2.76 -15.46
N GLU A 80 -6.53 2.05 -15.86
CA GLU A 80 -7.86 2.66 -16.04
C GLU A 80 -8.40 3.18 -14.70
N ILE A 81 -8.29 2.37 -13.64
CA ILE A 81 -8.77 2.74 -12.32
C ILE A 81 -7.94 3.89 -11.75
N LEU A 82 -6.62 3.86 -11.94
CA LEU A 82 -5.73 4.94 -11.56
C LEU A 82 -6.11 6.25 -12.26
N GLY A 83 -6.38 6.21 -13.57
CA GLY A 83 -6.84 7.38 -14.34
C GLY A 83 -8.18 7.96 -13.88
N ARG A 84 -9.04 7.15 -13.26
CA ARG A 84 -10.33 7.62 -12.68
C ARG A 84 -10.18 8.22 -11.29
N LEU A 85 -9.24 7.71 -10.49
CA LEU A 85 -9.09 8.08 -9.09
C LEU A 85 -8.11 9.23 -8.88
N ASN A 86 -7.09 9.34 -9.72
CA ASN A 86 -6.03 10.32 -9.55
C ASN A 86 -6.52 11.73 -9.88
N THR A 87 -6.90 12.47 -8.84
CA THR A 87 -7.26 13.90 -8.94
C THR A 87 -6.34 14.73 -8.05
N PRO A 88 -6.29 16.07 -8.21
CA PRO A 88 -5.53 16.92 -7.30
C PRO A 88 -5.91 16.77 -5.81
N GLU A 89 -7.18 16.49 -5.53
CA GLU A 89 -7.71 16.32 -4.18
C GLU A 89 -7.46 14.91 -3.62
N VAL A 90 -7.37 13.91 -4.51
CA VAL A 90 -7.13 12.51 -4.17
C VAL A 90 -6.02 11.98 -5.09
N PRO A 91 -4.75 12.31 -4.81
CA PRO A 91 -3.65 11.81 -5.60
C PRO A 91 -3.53 10.30 -5.40
N ALA A 92 -3.28 9.58 -6.49
CA ALA A 92 -3.18 8.13 -6.50
C ALA A 92 -1.96 7.68 -7.32
N TRP A 93 -1.41 6.51 -6.95
CA TRP A 93 -0.24 5.92 -7.58
C TRP A 93 -0.41 4.41 -7.72
N LEU A 94 0.24 3.83 -8.73
CA LEU A 94 0.45 2.38 -8.77
C LEU A 94 1.61 2.05 -7.81
N ILE A 95 1.29 1.46 -6.65
CA ILE A 95 2.26 1.29 -5.57
C ILE A 95 2.85 -0.10 -5.42
N GLY A 96 2.52 -1.03 -6.33
CA GLY A 96 2.97 -2.40 -6.24
C GLY A 96 2.02 -3.39 -6.89
N GLU A 97 2.15 -4.64 -6.50
CA GLU A 97 1.44 -5.77 -7.10
C GLU A 97 1.20 -6.90 -6.10
N VAL A 98 0.24 -7.78 -6.40
CA VAL A 98 -0.01 -9.00 -5.63
C VAL A 98 0.55 -10.18 -6.43
N THR A 99 1.43 -10.95 -5.79
CA THR A 99 2.12 -12.11 -6.36
C THR A 99 1.80 -13.37 -5.56
N ALA A 100 2.22 -14.54 -6.07
CA ALA A 100 2.18 -15.77 -5.29
C ALA A 100 3.07 -15.61 -4.04
N GLY A 101 2.52 -15.99 -2.88
CA GLY A 101 3.25 -15.96 -1.62
C GLY A 101 4.12 -17.21 -1.43
N GLU A 102 5.23 -17.05 -0.71
CA GLU A 102 6.03 -18.18 -0.22
C GLU A 102 5.37 -18.76 1.04
N ASP A 103 5.05 -20.06 1.03
CA ASP A 103 4.48 -20.90 2.12
C ASP A 103 4.12 -20.17 3.44
N GLY A 104 3.09 -19.31 3.39
CA GLY A 104 2.39 -18.75 4.55
C GLY A 104 3.17 -17.76 5.45
N ARG A 105 4.35 -17.28 5.06
CA ARG A 105 5.20 -16.51 6.00
C ARG A 105 4.99 -15.00 5.98
N GLU A 106 4.68 -14.39 4.84
CA GLU A 106 4.55 -12.94 4.75
C GLU A 106 3.55 -12.49 3.68
N LYS A 107 2.43 -11.90 4.11
CA LYS A 107 1.36 -11.40 3.22
C LYS A 107 1.66 -10.05 2.58
N VAL A 108 2.59 -9.29 3.14
CA VAL A 108 2.98 -7.97 2.63
C VAL A 108 4.48 -7.83 2.75
N ARG A 109 5.14 -7.59 1.62
CA ARG A 109 6.58 -7.36 1.53
C ARG A 109 6.82 -5.92 1.06
N LEU A 110 7.63 -5.17 1.81
CA LEU A 110 8.10 -3.86 1.37
C LEU A 110 9.31 -4.06 0.45
N VAL A 111 9.29 -3.45 -0.73
CA VAL A 111 10.33 -3.57 -1.75
C VAL A 111 10.87 -2.16 -2.04
N GLY A 112 12.16 -1.94 -1.79
CA GLY A 112 12.78 -0.63 -1.99
C GLY A 112 14.16 -0.54 -1.36
#